data_AF-A0AA86P951-F1
#
_entry.id   AF-A0AA86P951-F1
#
_cell.length_a   1.000
_cell.length_b   1.000
_cell.length_c   1.000
_cell.angle_alpha   90.00
_cell.angle_beta   90.00
_cell.angle_gamma   90.00
#
_symmetry.space_group_name_H-M   'P 1'
#
loop_
_entity.id
_entity.type
_entity.pdbx_description
1 polymer ?
#
loop_
_entity_poly.entity_id
_entity_poly.type
_entity_poly.pdbx_seq_one_letter_code
_entity_poly.pdbx_strand_id
1 'polypeptide(L)'
;MPNCQKCSAAPAVVRHQFTSELLCSTCFTNQFELEVHDHIQKYNLIPKGSEVVIGVSGGKDSSVLLTVLHTIVNQYPDIYQNVILRMCAVDEGIAGYRKESLDVVYELQKQFGLELKVVAFKDRFERSLDELMTTLHKDPEDVSLACSYCGLLRRNCLSHGAQLFSKEALIATGHNADDQAETVLLNLIRGDYQKLKRSGDQIVDLGVGNPKIKPMSYQSQKQIVLYAHHKKVKYFSTECPYAVGAQRGVARRYIQGASTKDKRVVLKIQDCITDLKRGEGRGPEMNICVECGAALVGSVCQCCQIKQAENEIQLRKVLKTKKV
;
A
#
# COMPACT_ATOMS: atom_id res chain seq x y z
N MET A 1 -18.25 -25.20 -20.39
CA MET A 1 -17.05 -24.65 -19.71
C MET A 1 -16.23 -25.81 -19.18
N PRO A 2 -14.89 -25.77 -19.24
CA PRO A 2 -14.06 -26.80 -18.63
C PRO A 2 -14.28 -26.85 -17.11
N ASN A 3 -14.09 -28.03 -16.52
CA ASN A 3 -14.13 -28.20 -15.06
C ASN A 3 -12.90 -27.58 -14.40
N CYS A 4 -13.04 -27.23 -13.12
CA CYS A 4 -11.95 -26.76 -12.29
C CYS A 4 -10.82 -27.80 -12.24
N GLN A 5 -9.60 -27.40 -12.58
CA GLN A 5 -8.43 -28.28 -12.59
C GLN A 5 -7.97 -28.70 -11.18
N LYS A 6 -8.47 -28.04 -10.12
CA LYS A 6 -8.10 -28.31 -8.72
C LYS A 6 -9.04 -29.30 -8.03
N CYS A 7 -10.36 -29.13 -8.18
CA CYS A 7 -11.34 -30.02 -7.53
C CYS A 7 -12.10 -30.94 -8.48
N SER A 8 -12.02 -30.71 -9.80
CA SER A 8 -12.75 -31.45 -10.84
C SER A 8 -14.29 -31.45 -10.73
N ALA A 9 -14.87 -30.84 -9.69
CA ALA A 9 -16.28 -30.95 -9.35
C ALA A 9 -17.16 -29.78 -9.82
N ALA A 10 -16.56 -28.60 -10.02
CA ALA A 10 -17.29 -27.38 -10.39
C ALA A 10 -16.75 -26.77 -11.69
N PRO A 11 -17.57 -26.04 -12.46
CA PRO A 11 -17.09 -25.36 -13.66
C PRO A 11 -16.04 -24.30 -13.30
N ALA A 12 -14.99 -24.21 -14.13
CA ALA A 12 -13.99 -23.17 -13.97
C ALA A 12 -14.55 -21.81 -14.42
N VAL A 13 -14.38 -20.80 -13.57
CA VAL A 13 -14.84 -19.43 -13.81
C VAL A 13 -13.70 -18.41 -13.74
N VAL A 14 -12.55 -18.81 -13.19
CA VAL A 14 -11.33 -18.01 -13.13
C VAL A 14 -10.21 -18.73 -13.85
N ARG A 15 -9.37 -17.97 -14.56
CA ARG A 15 -8.06 -18.41 -15.01
C ARG A 15 -7.00 -17.71 -14.16
N HIS A 16 -6.24 -18.47 -13.39
CA HIS A 16 -5.18 -17.96 -12.55
C HIS A 16 -4.15 -17.17 -13.38
N GLN A 17 -3.75 -15.98 -12.91
CA GLN A 17 -2.94 -15.06 -13.72
C GLN A 17 -1.58 -15.67 -14.06
N PHE A 18 -0.86 -16.22 -13.08
CA PHE A 18 0.53 -16.65 -13.26
C PHE A 18 0.67 -18.11 -13.73
N THR A 19 -0.08 -19.04 -13.15
CA THR A 19 -0.07 -20.48 -13.51
C THR A 19 -0.96 -20.82 -14.70
N SER A 20 -1.90 -19.94 -15.10
CA SER A 20 -2.91 -20.19 -16.13
C SER A 20 -3.91 -21.32 -15.85
N GLU A 21 -3.91 -21.87 -14.63
CA GLU A 21 -4.85 -22.89 -14.16
C GLU A 21 -6.29 -22.38 -14.17
N LEU A 22 -7.22 -23.25 -14.54
CA LEU A 22 -8.65 -23.00 -14.59
C LEU A 22 -9.29 -23.43 -13.27
N LEU A 23 -9.83 -22.48 -12.52
CA LEU A 23 -10.31 -22.66 -11.16
C LEU A 23 -11.79 -22.28 -11.04
N CYS A 24 -12.55 -23.01 -10.23
CA CYS A 24 -13.85 -22.53 -9.76
C CYS A 24 -13.66 -21.42 -8.71
N SER A 25 -14.72 -20.68 -8.40
CA SER A 25 -14.69 -19.56 -7.44
C SER A 25 -14.10 -19.95 -6.08
N THR A 26 -14.51 -21.08 -5.51
CA THR A 26 -14.03 -21.55 -4.20
C THR A 26 -12.56 -21.96 -4.25
N CYS A 27 -12.16 -22.75 -5.26
CA CYS A 27 -10.76 -23.16 -5.40
C CYS A 27 -9.83 -21.98 -5.62
N PHE A 28 -10.27 -20.98 -6.40
CA PHE A 28 -9.52 -19.75 -6.62
C PHE A 28 -9.35 -18.93 -5.33
N THR A 29 -10.43 -18.68 -4.60
CA THR A 29 -10.35 -17.86 -3.37
C THR A 29 -9.52 -18.53 -2.27
N ASN A 30 -9.66 -19.84 -2.09
CA ASN A 30 -8.83 -20.59 -1.14
C ASN A 30 -7.35 -20.61 -1.57
N GLN A 31 -7.08 -20.71 -2.88
CA GLN A 31 -5.72 -20.65 -3.41
C GLN A 31 -5.11 -19.26 -3.23
N PHE A 32 -5.88 -18.19 -3.46
CA PHE A 32 -5.43 -16.82 -3.24
C PHE A 32 -5.05 -16.59 -1.77
N GLU A 33 -5.89 -17.02 -0.82
CA GLU A 33 -5.61 -16.94 0.61
C GLU A 33 -4.36 -17.74 1.00
N LEU A 34 -4.22 -18.96 0.45
CA LEU A 34 -3.05 -19.82 0.68
C LEU A 34 -1.76 -19.20 0.13
N GLU A 35 -1.77 -18.66 -1.08
CA GLU A 35 -0.59 -18.01 -1.66
C GLU A 35 -0.14 -16.78 -0.86
N VAL A 36 -1.09 -16.01 -0.30
CA VAL A 36 -0.79 -14.90 0.61
C VAL A 36 -0.24 -15.43 1.94
N HIS A 37 -0.82 -16.49 2.50
CA HIS A 37 -0.32 -17.15 3.71
C HIS A 37 1.12 -17.64 3.54
N ASP A 38 1.39 -18.39 2.46
CA ASP A 38 2.71 -18.93 2.16
C ASP A 38 3.73 -17.81 1.96
N HIS A 39 3.32 -16.69 1.36
CA HIS A 39 4.16 -15.49 1.26
C HIS A 39 4.46 -14.87 2.63
N ILE A 40 3.45 -14.72 3.51
CA ILE A 40 3.63 -14.22 4.87
C ILE A 40 4.62 -15.11 5.64
N GLN A 41 4.50 -16.44 5.53
CA GLN A 41 5.40 -17.37 6.20
C GLN A 41 6.81 -17.34 5.62
N LYS A 42 6.95 -17.38 4.28
CA LYS A 42 8.25 -17.38 3.58
C LYS A 42 9.13 -16.19 4.00
N TYR A 43 8.54 -15.03 4.19
CA TYR A 43 9.27 -13.80 4.57
C TYR A 43 9.10 -13.45 6.05
N ASN A 44 8.45 -14.30 6.86
CA ASN A 44 8.12 -14.04 8.26
C ASN A 44 7.52 -12.64 8.48
N LEU A 45 6.55 -12.25 7.64
CA LEU A 45 5.99 -10.89 7.64
C LEU A 45 5.19 -10.58 8.91
N ILE A 46 4.58 -11.59 9.52
CA ILE A 46 3.76 -11.47 10.73
C ILE A 46 4.23 -12.51 11.73
N PRO A 47 5.25 -12.19 12.55
CA PRO A 47 5.67 -13.04 13.66
C PRO A 47 4.56 -13.26 14.70
N LYS A 48 4.68 -14.30 15.51
CA LYS A 48 3.80 -14.54 16.67
C LYS A 48 3.82 -13.36 17.63
N GLY A 49 2.68 -13.05 18.24
CA GLY A 49 2.53 -11.92 19.17
C GLY A 49 2.55 -10.53 18.51
N SER A 50 2.61 -10.46 17.17
CA SER A 50 2.67 -9.17 16.48
C SER A 50 1.34 -8.43 16.55
N GLU A 51 1.44 -7.11 16.70
CA GLU A 51 0.32 -6.20 16.49
C GLU A 51 0.40 -5.63 15.08
N VAL A 52 -0.60 -5.92 14.24
CA VAL A 52 -0.61 -5.54 12.83
C VAL A 52 -1.70 -4.50 12.59
N VAL A 53 -1.28 -3.31 12.18
CA VAL A 53 -2.14 -2.21 11.79
C VAL A 53 -2.29 -2.18 10.28
N ILE A 54 -3.48 -2.51 9.79
CA ILE A 54 -3.81 -2.58 8.38
C ILE A 54 -4.21 -1.19 7.90
N GLY A 55 -3.49 -0.65 6.91
CA GLY A 55 -3.84 0.61 6.26
C GLY A 55 -5.06 0.46 5.35
N VAL A 56 -6.22 0.92 5.81
CA VAL A 56 -7.50 0.78 5.09
C VAL A 56 -7.93 2.11 4.49
N SER A 57 -7.82 2.23 3.15
CA SER A 57 -8.37 3.39 2.45
C SER A 57 -9.83 3.25 2.06
N GLY A 58 -10.44 2.08 2.20
CA GLY A 58 -11.78 1.79 1.66
C GLY A 58 -11.76 1.38 0.19
N GLY A 59 -10.66 1.61 -0.52
CA GLY A 59 -10.44 1.06 -1.87
C GLY A 59 -10.18 -0.45 -1.87
N LYS A 60 -10.42 -1.06 -3.04
CA LYS A 60 -10.36 -2.51 -3.30
C LYS A 60 -9.16 -3.21 -2.66
N ASP A 61 -7.94 -2.77 -2.95
CA ASP A 61 -6.75 -3.52 -2.54
C ASP A 61 -6.61 -3.55 -1.01
N SER A 62 -6.87 -2.42 -0.34
CA SER A 62 -6.85 -2.38 1.13
C SER A 62 -7.98 -3.17 1.79
N SER A 63 -9.17 -3.21 1.19
CA SER A 63 -10.30 -3.99 1.70
C SER A 63 -10.09 -5.50 1.53
N VAL A 64 -9.48 -5.91 0.40
CA VAL A 64 -9.08 -7.30 0.18
C VAL A 64 -7.98 -7.70 1.15
N LEU A 65 -6.96 -6.86 1.37
CA LEU A 65 -5.92 -7.14 2.37
C LEU A 65 -6.52 -7.39 3.75
N LEU A 66 -7.41 -6.50 4.20
CA LEU A 66 -8.11 -6.64 5.48
C LEU A 66 -8.83 -7.99 5.56
N THR A 67 -9.62 -8.31 4.53
CA THR A 67 -10.39 -9.56 4.46
C THR A 67 -9.47 -10.78 4.54
N VAL A 68 -8.40 -10.79 3.76
CA VAL A 68 -7.47 -11.93 3.65
C VAL A 68 -6.69 -12.13 4.94
N LEU A 69 -6.13 -11.06 5.52
CA LEU A 69 -5.40 -11.17 6.79
C LEU A 69 -6.32 -11.62 7.92
N HIS A 70 -7.54 -11.09 7.99
CA HIS A 70 -8.53 -11.54 8.96
C HIS A 70 -8.86 -13.04 8.78
N THR A 71 -9.06 -13.51 7.55
CA THR A 71 -9.29 -14.94 7.28
C THR A 71 -8.08 -15.79 7.70
N ILE A 72 -6.88 -15.42 7.28
CA ILE A 72 -5.65 -16.20 7.53
C ILE A 72 -5.36 -16.30 9.04
N VAL A 73 -5.41 -15.19 9.78
CA VAL A 73 -5.11 -15.20 11.22
C VAL A 73 -6.10 -16.08 11.98
N ASN A 74 -7.38 -16.08 11.60
CA ASN A 74 -8.40 -16.94 12.23
C ASN A 74 -8.32 -18.40 11.78
N GLN A 75 -7.88 -18.67 10.55
CA GLN A 75 -7.78 -20.02 10.01
C GLN A 75 -6.57 -20.79 10.57
N TYR A 76 -5.49 -20.09 10.94
CA TYR A 76 -4.25 -20.70 11.41
C TYR A 76 -3.85 -20.19 12.81
N PRO A 77 -4.66 -20.45 13.86
CA PRO A 77 -4.44 -19.91 15.20
C PRO A 77 -3.10 -20.35 15.84
N ASP A 78 -2.59 -21.55 15.51
CA ASP A 78 -1.31 -22.05 16.02
C ASP A 78 -0.08 -21.33 15.42
N ILE A 79 -0.24 -20.80 14.21
CA ILE A 79 0.79 -20.04 13.48
C ILE A 79 0.77 -18.58 13.93
N TYR A 80 -0.42 -17.98 14.03
CA TYR A 80 -0.62 -16.56 14.36
C TYR A 80 -1.05 -16.34 15.80
N GLN A 81 -0.50 -17.14 16.71
CA GLN A 81 -0.79 -17.03 18.13
C GLN A 81 -0.51 -15.61 18.64
N ASN A 82 -1.47 -15.05 19.38
CA ASN A 82 -1.42 -13.70 19.96
C ASN A 82 -1.23 -12.56 18.93
N VAL A 83 -1.53 -12.80 17.65
CA VAL A 83 -1.54 -11.73 16.66
C VAL A 83 -2.80 -10.87 16.83
N ILE A 84 -2.62 -9.56 16.90
CA ILE A 84 -3.72 -8.60 17.02
C ILE A 84 -3.83 -7.83 15.72
N LEU A 85 -5.01 -7.87 15.08
CA LEU A 85 -5.29 -7.09 13.89
C LEU A 85 -6.03 -5.79 14.25
N ARG A 86 -5.58 -4.68 13.66
CA ARG A 86 -6.19 -3.35 13.83
C ARG A 86 -6.28 -2.62 12.50
N MET A 87 -7.08 -1.57 12.46
CA MET A 87 -7.29 -0.75 11.26
C MET A 87 -6.78 0.67 11.48
N CYS A 88 -6.14 1.23 10.44
CA CYS A 88 -5.86 2.65 10.37
C CYS A 88 -6.29 3.20 9.01
N ALA A 89 -7.10 4.26 9.03
CA ALA A 89 -7.46 5.04 7.85
C ALA A 89 -6.87 6.45 7.96
N VAL A 90 -6.62 7.07 6.83
CA VAL A 90 -6.11 8.44 6.74
C VAL A 90 -7.14 9.30 6.06
N ASP A 91 -7.59 10.40 6.67
CA ASP A 91 -8.47 11.35 5.99
C ASP A 91 -7.62 12.45 5.33
N GLU A 92 -7.44 12.37 4.01
CA GLU A 92 -6.70 13.37 3.25
C GLU A 92 -7.43 14.72 3.14
N GLY A 93 -8.74 14.78 3.47
CA GLY A 93 -9.56 15.97 3.35
C GLY A 93 -9.85 16.38 1.90
N ILE A 94 -10.06 15.39 1.02
CA ILE A 94 -10.43 15.59 -0.39
C ILE A 94 -11.95 15.69 -0.51
N ALA A 95 -12.43 16.87 -0.90
CA ALA A 95 -13.85 17.15 -1.05
C ALA A 95 -14.51 16.22 -2.09
N GLY A 96 -15.73 15.75 -1.77
CA GLY A 96 -16.51 14.88 -2.66
C GLY A 96 -15.95 13.47 -2.90
N TYR A 97 -14.83 13.11 -2.26
CA TYR A 97 -14.19 11.80 -2.43
C TYR A 97 -14.03 11.07 -1.10
N ARG A 98 -13.45 11.75 -0.09
CA ARG A 98 -12.94 11.03 1.08
C ARG A 98 -14.05 10.56 2.04
N LYS A 99 -15.16 11.30 2.12
CA LYS A 99 -16.32 10.96 2.96
C LYS A 99 -16.89 9.59 2.61
N GLU A 100 -17.28 9.38 1.36
CA GLU A 100 -17.85 8.12 0.87
C GLU A 100 -16.87 6.96 1.03
N SER A 101 -15.59 7.24 0.81
CA SER A 101 -14.52 6.28 1.00
C SER A 101 -14.36 5.85 2.47
N LEU A 102 -14.56 6.75 3.44
CA LEU A 102 -14.54 6.46 4.87
C LEU A 102 -15.80 5.72 5.34
N ASP A 103 -16.96 5.98 4.75
CA ASP A 103 -18.19 5.23 5.06
C ASP A 103 -17.97 3.72 4.86
N VAL A 104 -17.31 3.34 3.76
CA VAL A 104 -16.89 1.95 3.50
C VAL A 104 -15.92 1.43 4.57
N VAL A 105 -14.99 2.26 5.04
CA VAL A 105 -14.06 1.86 6.12
C VAL A 105 -14.82 1.56 7.41
N TYR A 106 -15.80 2.38 7.78
CA TYR A 106 -16.63 2.15 8.97
C TYR A 106 -17.52 0.91 8.82
N GLU A 107 -18.02 0.62 7.62
CA GLU A 107 -18.73 -0.63 7.36
C GLU A 107 -17.83 -1.85 7.54
N LEU A 108 -16.60 -1.81 7.02
CA LEU A 108 -15.62 -2.87 7.20
C LEU A 108 -15.24 -3.03 8.68
N GLN A 109 -15.06 -1.92 9.41
CA GLN A 109 -14.80 -1.96 10.86
C GLN A 109 -15.93 -2.72 11.59
N LYS A 110 -17.19 -2.38 11.30
CA LYS A 110 -18.35 -3.08 11.90
C LYS A 110 -18.40 -4.55 11.49
N GLN A 111 -18.09 -4.86 10.24
CA GLN A 111 -18.09 -6.23 9.73
C GLN A 111 -17.06 -7.13 10.41
N PHE A 112 -15.83 -6.63 10.62
CA PHE A 112 -14.73 -7.42 11.19
C PHE A 112 -14.54 -7.24 12.70
N GLY A 113 -15.19 -6.26 13.32
CA GLY A 113 -15.10 -6.01 14.77
C GLY A 113 -13.71 -5.56 15.23
N LEU A 114 -12.91 -4.96 14.34
CA LEU A 114 -11.54 -4.51 14.67
C LEU A 114 -11.52 -3.05 15.14
N GLU A 115 -10.58 -2.72 16.02
CA GLU A 115 -10.37 -1.32 16.44
C GLU A 115 -9.80 -0.49 15.27
N LEU A 116 -10.37 0.70 15.06
CA LEU A 116 -10.02 1.62 13.98
C LEU A 116 -9.52 2.96 14.56
N LYS A 117 -8.42 3.48 14.01
CA LYS A 117 -8.04 4.90 14.14
C LYS A 117 -8.11 5.59 12.78
N VAL A 118 -8.73 6.76 12.75
CA VAL A 118 -8.73 7.64 11.58
C VAL A 118 -7.83 8.82 11.91
N VAL A 119 -6.84 9.10 11.05
CA VAL A 119 -5.91 10.23 11.21
C VAL A 119 -6.14 11.20 10.07
N ALA A 120 -6.65 12.39 10.37
CA ALA A 120 -6.87 13.42 9.36
C ALA A 120 -5.63 14.26 9.09
N PHE A 121 -5.44 14.67 7.83
CA PHE A 121 -4.42 15.65 7.47
C PHE A 121 -4.66 16.99 8.17
N LYS A 122 -5.93 17.40 8.28
CA LYS A 122 -6.32 18.64 8.95
C LYS A 122 -5.86 18.65 10.41
N ASP A 123 -6.08 17.56 11.14
CA ASP A 123 -5.67 17.45 12.56
C ASP A 123 -4.14 17.37 12.71
N ARG A 124 -3.48 16.65 11.79
CA ARG A 124 -2.05 16.36 11.92
C ARG A 124 -1.14 17.48 11.43
N PHE A 125 -1.53 18.16 10.35
CA PHE A 125 -0.72 19.13 9.62
C PHE A 125 -1.39 20.50 9.47
N GLU A 126 -2.55 20.71 10.12
CA GLU A 126 -3.35 21.95 10.08
C GLU A 126 -3.91 22.30 8.69
N ARG A 127 -3.73 21.38 7.72
CA ARG A 127 -4.09 21.55 6.31
C ARG A 127 -4.64 20.25 5.73
N SER A 128 -5.70 20.33 4.93
CA SER A 128 -6.11 19.23 4.05
C SER A 128 -5.23 19.16 2.80
N LEU A 129 -5.39 18.08 2.01
CA LEU A 129 -4.75 17.99 0.70
C LEU A 129 -5.27 19.09 -0.25
N ASP A 130 -6.57 19.36 -0.23
CA ASP A 130 -7.19 20.39 -1.08
C ASP A 130 -6.59 21.78 -0.75
N GLU A 131 -6.48 22.13 0.54
CA GLU A 131 -5.88 23.39 1.00
C GLU A 131 -4.40 23.51 0.59
N LEU A 132 -3.63 22.41 0.66
CA LEU A 132 -2.24 22.38 0.19
C LEU A 132 -2.16 22.62 -1.32
N MET A 133 -3.06 22.01 -2.09
CA MET A 133 -3.08 22.16 -3.54
C MET A 133 -3.44 23.59 -3.95
N THR A 134 -4.46 24.18 -3.34
CA THR A 134 -4.86 25.59 -3.56
C THR A 134 -3.75 26.56 -3.17
N THR A 135 -2.98 26.28 -2.11
CA THR A 135 -1.88 27.16 -1.68
C THR A 135 -0.68 27.11 -2.64
N LEU A 136 -0.42 25.96 -3.26
CA LEU A 136 0.82 25.72 -4.01
C LEU A 136 0.70 26.01 -5.50
N HIS A 137 -0.47 25.77 -6.08
CA HIS A 137 -0.70 25.87 -7.52
C HIS A 137 -1.63 27.04 -7.79
N LYS A 138 -1.16 27.96 -8.65
CA LYS A 138 -1.96 29.10 -9.11
C LYS A 138 -3.04 28.66 -10.09
N ASP A 139 -2.78 27.57 -10.81
CA ASP A 139 -3.73 26.90 -11.67
C ASP A 139 -4.41 25.77 -10.89
N PRO A 140 -5.72 25.86 -10.61
CA PRO A 140 -6.48 24.80 -9.95
C PRO A 140 -6.45 23.46 -10.70
N GLU A 141 -6.15 23.47 -12.00
CA GLU A 141 -6.07 22.25 -12.83
C GLU A 141 -4.70 21.56 -12.74
N ASP A 142 -3.65 22.22 -12.24
CA ASP A 142 -2.34 21.58 -12.05
C ASP A 142 -2.32 20.67 -10.80
N VAL A 143 -2.65 19.41 -11.04
CA VAL A 143 -2.69 18.36 -10.02
C VAL A 143 -1.47 17.43 -10.03
N SER A 144 -0.44 17.77 -10.81
CA SER A 144 0.69 16.88 -11.11
C SER A 144 1.47 16.43 -9.87
N LEU A 145 1.52 17.27 -8.82
CA LEU A 145 2.24 16.99 -7.57
C LEU A 145 1.35 16.52 -6.42
N ALA A 146 0.02 16.53 -6.57
CA ALA A 146 -0.93 16.17 -5.52
C ALA A 146 -0.66 14.76 -4.95
N CYS A 147 -0.49 13.77 -5.83
CA CYS A 147 -0.18 12.39 -5.43
C CYS A 147 1.18 12.27 -4.70
N SER A 148 2.15 13.13 -5.03
CA SER A 148 3.46 13.13 -4.36
C SER A 148 3.36 13.64 -2.92
N TYR A 149 2.61 14.73 -2.71
CA TYR A 149 2.37 15.30 -1.38
C TYR A 149 1.48 14.39 -0.54
N CYS A 150 0.37 13.91 -1.10
CA CYS A 150 -0.53 12.96 -0.46
C CYS A 150 0.24 11.72 0.00
N GLY A 151 1.06 11.12 -0.87
CA GLY A 151 1.86 9.96 -0.50
C GLY A 151 2.84 10.21 0.65
N LEU A 152 3.46 11.40 0.72
CA LEU A 152 4.34 11.79 1.81
C LEU A 152 3.59 11.87 3.14
N LEU A 153 2.52 12.64 3.18
CA LEU A 153 1.72 12.90 4.37
C LEU A 153 1.01 11.62 4.85
N ARG A 154 0.45 10.83 3.94
CA ARG A 154 -0.23 9.56 4.25
C ARG A 154 0.68 8.54 4.88
N ARG A 155 1.96 8.46 4.46
CA ARG A 155 2.94 7.57 5.12
C ARG A 155 3.22 8.01 6.55
N ASN A 156 3.24 9.31 6.83
CA ASN A 156 3.42 9.83 8.19
C ASN A 156 2.17 9.56 9.04
N CYS A 157 0.97 9.83 8.52
CA CYS A 157 -0.29 9.54 9.20
C CYS A 157 -0.46 8.04 9.53
N LEU A 158 -0.12 7.13 8.61
CA LEU A 158 -0.18 5.69 8.89
C LEU A 158 0.79 5.28 10.00
N SER A 159 2.02 5.80 10.00
CA SER A 159 2.98 5.53 11.08
C SER A 159 2.49 6.09 12.41
N HIS A 160 1.98 7.32 12.42
CA HIS A 160 1.39 7.91 13.63
C HIS A 160 0.18 7.12 14.12
N GLY A 161 -0.74 6.76 13.24
CA GLY A 161 -1.93 5.97 13.57
C GLY A 161 -1.60 4.59 14.12
N ALA A 162 -0.53 3.95 13.63
CA ALA A 162 -0.03 2.70 14.20
C ALA A 162 0.51 2.89 15.63
N GLN A 163 1.26 3.97 15.86
CA GLN A 163 1.81 4.32 17.19
C GLN A 163 0.74 4.66 18.22
N LEU A 164 -0.46 5.08 17.81
CA LEU A 164 -1.59 5.26 18.71
C LEU A 164 -2.09 3.94 19.31
N PHE A 165 -1.74 2.81 18.70
CA PHE A 165 -1.97 1.47 19.27
C PHE A 165 -0.72 0.95 19.96
N SER A 166 0.40 0.89 19.22
CA SER A 166 1.69 0.41 19.75
C SER A 166 2.87 0.94 18.94
N LYS A 167 3.97 1.24 19.64
CA LYS A 167 5.22 1.69 19.04
C LYS A 167 5.86 0.63 18.16
N GLU A 168 5.61 -0.65 18.43
CA GLU A 168 6.19 -1.79 17.73
C GLU A 168 5.28 -2.37 16.65
N ALA A 169 4.08 -1.80 16.47
CA ALA A 169 3.10 -2.31 15.51
C ALA A 169 3.65 -2.38 14.09
N LEU A 170 3.36 -3.47 13.39
CA LEU A 170 3.65 -3.65 11.97
C LEU A 170 2.56 -2.99 11.13
N ILE A 171 2.93 -2.29 10.06
CA ILE A 171 1.95 -1.65 9.17
C ILE A 171 1.78 -2.49 7.91
N ALA A 172 0.61 -3.09 7.73
CA ALA A 172 0.27 -3.84 6.52
C ALA A 172 -0.37 -2.91 5.48
N THR A 173 0.12 -2.96 4.23
CA THR A 173 -0.39 -2.13 3.13
C THR A 173 -0.79 -2.98 1.93
N GLY A 174 -1.85 -2.55 1.23
CA GLY A 174 -2.45 -3.29 0.12
C GLY A 174 -1.67 -3.27 -1.20
N HIS A 175 -0.36 -3.03 -1.18
CA HIS A 175 0.45 -3.00 -2.40
C HIS A 175 0.53 -4.41 -3.02
N ASN A 176 0.26 -4.47 -4.31
CA ASN A 176 0.20 -5.72 -5.09
C ASN A 176 1.42 -5.88 -6.02
N ALA A 177 1.48 -6.99 -6.75
CA ALA A 177 2.58 -7.30 -7.66
C ALA A 177 2.73 -6.26 -8.79
N ASP A 178 1.61 -5.78 -9.35
CA ASP A 178 1.60 -4.74 -10.36
C ASP A 178 2.18 -3.42 -9.80
N ASP A 179 1.81 -3.02 -8.58
CA ASP A 179 2.36 -1.83 -7.90
C ASP A 179 3.88 -1.94 -7.68
N GLN A 180 4.38 -3.15 -7.36
CA GLN A 180 5.81 -3.39 -7.20
C GLN A 180 6.53 -3.28 -8.55
N ALA A 181 6.01 -3.93 -9.59
CA ALA A 181 6.58 -3.89 -10.93
C ALA A 181 6.59 -2.47 -11.51
N GLU A 182 5.51 -1.70 -11.34
CA GLU A 182 5.45 -0.28 -11.69
C GLU A 182 6.54 0.51 -10.97
N THR A 183 6.72 0.26 -9.67
CA THR A 183 7.71 0.97 -8.84
C THR A 183 9.13 0.67 -9.31
N VAL A 184 9.45 -0.59 -9.60
CA VAL A 184 10.75 -1.00 -10.17
C VAL A 184 11.00 -0.30 -11.49
N LEU A 185 10.04 -0.37 -12.42
CA LEU A 185 10.19 0.20 -13.76
C LEU A 185 10.35 1.73 -13.72
N LEU A 186 9.59 2.43 -12.87
CA LEU A 186 9.71 3.88 -12.73
C LEU A 186 11.06 4.30 -12.18
N ASN A 187 11.58 3.61 -11.17
CA ASN A 187 12.88 3.94 -10.59
C ASN A 187 14.02 3.61 -11.56
N LEU A 188 13.88 2.55 -12.36
CA LEU A 188 14.81 2.21 -13.43
C LEU A 188 14.84 3.29 -14.52
N ILE A 189 13.68 3.71 -15.03
CA ILE A 189 13.57 4.76 -16.07
C ILE A 189 14.13 6.10 -15.57
N ARG A 190 13.94 6.41 -14.28
CA ARG A 190 14.46 7.64 -13.66
C ARG A 190 15.96 7.59 -13.37
N GLY A 191 16.61 6.42 -13.49
CA GLY A 191 18.01 6.23 -13.09
C GLY A 191 18.24 6.36 -11.58
N ASP A 192 17.19 6.23 -10.75
CA ASP A 192 17.29 6.38 -9.30
C ASP A 192 17.72 5.06 -8.66
N TYR A 193 19.03 4.81 -8.69
CA TYR A 193 19.65 3.57 -8.19
C TYR A 193 19.33 3.30 -6.71
N GLN A 194 19.29 4.35 -5.88
CA GLN A 194 19.04 4.21 -4.44
C GLN A 194 17.60 3.77 -4.16
N LYS A 195 16.61 4.33 -4.86
CA LYS A 195 15.22 3.86 -4.76
C LYS A 195 15.01 2.52 -5.45
N LEU A 196 15.74 2.23 -6.52
CA LEU A 196 15.68 0.94 -7.20
C LEU A 196 16.14 -0.20 -6.27
N LYS A 197 17.23 -0.02 -5.51
CA LYS A 197 17.71 -1.00 -4.52
C LYS A 197 16.66 -1.39 -3.48
N ARG A 198 15.78 -0.45 -3.09
CA ARG A 198 14.72 -0.67 -2.09
C ARG A 198 13.37 -1.05 -2.71
N SER A 199 13.30 -1.10 -4.04
CA SER A 199 12.09 -1.51 -4.73
C SER A 199 11.82 -2.99 -4.41
N GLY A 200 10.57 -3.44 -4.47
CA GLY A 200 10.18 -4.84 -4.21
C GLY A 200 10.58 -5.43 -2.85
N ASP A 201 10.98 -4.61 -1.87
CA ASP A 201 11.12 -5.05 -0.48
C ASP A 201 9.76 -5.49 0.07
N GLN A 202 9.73 -6.69 0.64
CA GLN A 202 8.54 -7.30 1.26
C GLN A 202 8.26 -6.71 2.64
N ILE A 203 9.36 -6.42 3.35
CA ILE A 203 9.40 -5.68 4.61
C ILE A 203 10.25 -4.44 4.36
N VAL A 204 9.69 -3.27 4.67
CA VAL A 204 10.45 -2.02 4.75
C VAL A 204 10.61 -1.69 6.22
N ASP A 205 11.79 -2.01 6.75
CA ASP A 205 12.22 -1.65 8.09
C ASP A 205 13.41 -0.70 7.99
N LEU A 206 13.30 0.46 8.62
CA LEU A 206 14.32 1.50 8.61
C LEU A 206 15.17 1.49 9.89
N GLY A 207 14.93 0.55 10.80
CA GLY A 207 15.51 0.53 12.16
C GLY A 207 14.92 1.59 13.10
N VAL A 208 14.04 2.46 12.57
CA VAL A 208 13.34 3.52 13.29
C VAL A 208 11.90 3.61 12.79
N GLY A 209 10.97 3.78 13.73
CA GLY A 209 9.53 3.77 13.47
C GLY A 209 8.97 2.38 13.17
N ASN A 210 7.73 2.33 12.70
CA ASN A 210 7.01 1.07 12.46
C ASN A 210 7.41 0.41 11.13
N PRO A 211 7.82 -0.88 11.14
CA PRO A 211 8.07 -1.64 9.92
C PRO A 211 6.82 -1.74 9.05
N LYS A 212 6.99 -1.76 7.73
CA LYS A 212 5.90 -1.87 6.76
C LYS A 212 5.99 -3.17 6.00
N ILE A 213 4.90 -3.93 6.00
CA ILE A 213 4.80 -5.22 5.32
C ILE A 213 3.82 -5.16 4.15
N LYS A 214 4.06 -6.00 3.13
CA LYS A 214 3.25 -6.08 1.91
C LYS A 214 2.78 -7.51 1.65
N PRO A 215 1.78 -8.03 2.38
CA PRO A 215 1.37 -9.43 2.28
C PRO A 215 0.89 -9.86 0.89
N MET A 216 0.37 -8.94 0.08
CA MET A 216 -0.16 -9.22 -1.27
C MET A 216 0.80 -8.85 -2.40
N SER A 217 2.09 -8.65 -2.12
CA SER A 217 3.08 -8.22 -3.11
C SER A 217 3.33 -9.23 -4.25
N TYR A 218 2.86 -10.48 -4.12
CA TYR A 218 2.91 -11.50 -5.19
C TYR A 218 1.53 -11.79 -5.79
N GLN A 219 0.51 -11.00 -5.44
CA GLN A 219 -0.82 -11.10 -6.02
C GLN A 219 -1.00 -10.04 -7.10
N SER A 220 -1.51 -10.43 -8.27
CA SER A 220 -1.82 -9.45 -9.32
C SER A 220 -3.07 -8.65 -8.98
N GLN A 221 -3.15 -7.41 -9.50
CA GLN A 221 -4.34 -6.57 -9.40
C GLN A 221 -5.59 -7.30 -9.93
N LYS A 222 -5.44 -8.10 -11.00
CA LYS A 222 -6.52 -8.92 -11.56
C LYS A 222 -7.03 -9.96 -10.56
N GLN A 223 -6.12 -10.68 -9.89
CA GLN A 223 -6.53 -11.64 -8.87
C GLN A 223 -7.24 -10.95 -7.70
N ILE A 224 -6.77 -9.76 -7.28
CA ILE A 224 -7.43 -8.98 -6.22
C ILE A 224 -8.86 -8.58 -6.61
N VAL A 225 -9.09 -8.14 -7.86
CA VAL A 225 -10.44 -7.85 -8.38
C VAL A 225 -11.33 -9.09 -8.33
N LEU A 226 -10.83 -10.22 -8.84
CA LEU A 226 -11.59 -11.47 -8.85
C LEU A 226 -11.90 -11.95 -7.42
N TYR A 227 -10.94 -11.82 -6.50
CA TYR A 227 -11.12 -12.19 -5.10
C TYR A 227 -12.19 -11.30 -4.44
N ALA A 228 -12.09 -9.97 -4.62
CA ALA A 228 -13.08 -9.02 -4.11
C ALA A 228 -14.48 -9.34 -4.62
N HIS A 229 -14.62 -9.65 -5.92
CA HIS A 229 -15.89 -10.03 -6.53
C HIS A 229 -16.45 -11.33 -5.91
N HIS A 230 -15.65 -12.40 -5.86
CA HIS A 230 -16.11 -13.71 -5.39
C HIS A 230 -16.40 -13.76 -3.89
N LYS A 231 -15.65 -13.02 -3.06
CA LYS A 231 -15.89 -12.88 -1.63
C LYS A 231 -16.86 -11.74 -1.28
N LYS A 232 -17.39 -11.03 -2.29
CA LYS A 232 -18.29 -9.87 -2.13
C LYS A 232 -17.73 -8.82 -1.17
N VAL A 233 -16.43 -8.55 -1.28
CA VAL A 233 -15.73 -7.57 -0.44
C VAL A 233 -16.28 -6.18 -0.74
N LYS A 234 -16.69 -5.45 0.30
CA LYS A 234 -17.11 -4.06 0.16
C LYS A 234 -15.90 -3.16 -0.07
N TYR A 235 -15.97 -2.34 -1.11
CA TYR A 235 -14.97 -1.33 -1.39
C TYR A 235 -15.55 -0.12 -2.13
N PHE A 236 -14.91 1.02 -1.96
CA PHE A 236 -15.15 2.24 -2.70
C PHE A 236 -14.40 2.21 -4.04
N SER A 237 -15.11 2.41 -5.15
CA SER A 237 -14.58 2.25 -6.51
C SER A 237 -14.28 3.56 -7.23
N THR A 238 -14.76 4.70 -6.72
CA THR A 238 -14.54 6.00 -7.38
C THR A 238 -13.04 6.32 -7.41
N GLU A 239 -12.56 6.79 -8.55
CA GLU A 239 -11.16 7.23 -8.68
C GLU A 239 -10.95 8.58 -8.00
N CYS A 240 -9.75 8.78 -7.45
CA CYS A 240 -9.41 10.04 -6.81
C CYS A 240 -9.28 11.15 -7.87
N PRO A 241 -9.87 12.35 -7.65
CA PRO A 241 -9.80 13.46 -8.61
C PRO A 241 -8.35 13.88 -8.93
N TYR A 242 -7.43 13.70 -7.96
CA TYR A 242 -6.01 14.01 -8.13
C TYR A 242 -5.17 12.89 -8.78
N ALA A 243 -5.77 11.74 -9.11
CA ALA A 243 -5.03 10.61 -9.69
C ALA A 243 -4.59 10.86 -11.15
N VAL A 244 -5.27 11.76 -11.87
CA VAL A 244 -5.02 12.05 -13.30
C VAL A 244 -3.58 12.56 -13.54
N GLY A 245 -3.02 13.31 -12.59
CA GLY A 245 -1.66 13.85 -12.67
C GLY A 245 -0.54 12.81 -12.39
N ALA A 246 -0.86 11.56 -12.09
CA ALA A 246 0.12 10.58 -11.64
C ALA A 246 0.99 10.05 -12.80
N GLN A 247 2.32 10.19 -12.67
CA GLN A 247 3.30 9.69 -13.65
C GLN A 247 3.34 8.16 -13.81
N ARG A 248 2.62 7.40 -12.97
CA ARG A 248 2.57 5.93 -13.01
C ARG A 248 1.95 5.37 -14.30
N GLY A 249 1.15 6.17 -15.01
CA GLY A 249 0.42 5.71 -16.21
C GLY A 249 1.30 5.10 -17.31
N VAL A 250 2.53 5.61 -17.50
CA VAL A 250 3.45 5.08 -18.52
C VAL A 250 3.90 3.66 -18.19
N ALA A 251 4.39 3.44 -16.96
CA ALA A 251 4.83 2.13 -16.50
C ALA A 251 3.68 1.12 -16.50
N ARG A 252 2.49 1.54 -16.03
CA ARG A 252 1.28 0.70 -16.02
C ARG A 252 0.92 0.21 -17.42
N ARG A 253 0.84 1.11 -18.41
CA ARG A 253 0.51 0.75 -19.80
C ARG A 253 1.52 -0.22 -20.39
N TYR A 254 2.81 -0.02 -20.14
CA TYR A 254 3.86 -0.95 -20.58
C TYR A 254 3.66 -2.35 -19.99
N ILE A 255 3.48 -2.43 -18.66
CA ILE A 255 3.30 -3.71 -17.94
C ILE A 255 2.04 -4.43 -18.43
N GLN A 256 0.92 -3.72 -18.62
CA GLN A 256 -0.31 -4.29 -19.16
C GLN A 256 -0.11 -4.86 -20.56
N GLY A 257 0.56 -4.11 -21.45
CA GLY A 257 0.90 -4.59 -22.79
C GLY A 257 1.79 -5.83 -22.77
N ALA A 258 2.85 -5.83 -21.97
CA ALA A 258 3.75 -6.97 -21.83
C ALA A 258 3.06 -8.21 -21.23
N SER A 259 2.09 -8.00 -20.32
CA SER A 259 1.33 -9.07 -19.67
C SER A 259 0.45 -9.89 -20.62
N THR A 260 0.15 -9.35 -21.82
CA THR A 260 -0.56 -10.09 -22.87
C THR A 260 0.30 -11.18 -23.52
N LYS A 261 1.62 -10.98 -23.58
CA LYS A 261 2.59 -11.92 -24.16
C LYS A 261 3.15 -12.86 -23.10
N ASP A 262 3.41 -12.33 -21.90
CA ASP A 262 3.92 -13.09 -20.77
C ASP A 262 3.19 -12.71 -19.49
N LYS A 263 2.30 -13.59 -19.02
CA LYS A 263 1.50 -13.35 -17.83
C LYS A 263 2.31 -13.21 -16.55
N ARG A 264 3.56 -13.68 -16.53
CA ARG A 264 4.49 -13.61 -15.40
C ARG A 264 5.42 -12.39 -15.47
N VAL A 265 5.28 -11.52 -16.47
CA VAL A 265 6.16 -10.35 -16.63
C VAL A 265 6.18 -9.45 -15.39
N VAL A 266 5.05 -9.29 -14.71
CA VAL A 266 4.93 -8.52 -13.46
C VAL A 266 5.90 -9.07 -12.41
N LEU A 267 5.85 -10.39 -12.18
CA LEU A 267 6.74 -11.06 -11.22
C LEU A 267 8.19 -11.01 -11.68
N LYS A 268 8.46 -11.19 -12.97
CA LYS A 268 9.84 -11.10 -13.52
C LYS A 268 10.45 -9.72 -13.31
N ILE A 269 9.69 -8.65 -13.53
CA ILE A 269 10.12 -7.26 -13.27
C ILE A 269 10.34 -7.05 -11.76
N GLN A 270 9.44 -7.54 -10.92
CA GLN A 270 9.59 -7.44 -9.47
C GLN A 270 10.81 -8.22 -8.95
N ASP A 271 11.07 -9.41 -9.48
CA ASP A 271 12.12 -10.29 -8.96
C ASP A 271 13.51 -9.93 -9.51
N CYS A 272 13.62 -9.26 -10.66
CA CYS A 272 14.92 -8.95 -11.27
C CYS A 272 15.80 -8.03 -10.42
N ILE A 273 15.20 -7.22 -9.56
CA ILE A 273 15.92 -6.36 -8.62
C ILE A 273 16.48 -7.11 -7.40
N THR A 274 16.07 -8.36 -7.17
CA THR A 274 16.56 -9.17 -6.03
C THR A 274 18.06 -9.39 -6.14
N ASP A 275 18.58 -9.60 -7.35
CA ASP A 275 20.01 -9.76 -7.59
C ASP A 275 20.78 -8.44 -7.45
N LEU A 276 20.15 -7.29 -7.77
CA LEU A 276 20.74 -5.95 -7.60
C LEU A 276 20.94 -5.57 -6.12
N LYS A 277 20.17 -6.16 -5.20
CA LYS A 277 20.27 -5.92 -3.75
C LYS A 277 21.53 -6.51 -3.11
N ARG A 278 22.24 -7.41 -3.79
CA ARG A 278 23.46 -8.06 -3.27
C ARG A 278 24.71 -7.16 -3.27
N GLY A 279 24.60 -5.91 -3.76
CA GLY A 279 25.69 -4.94 -3.69
C GLY A 279 25.71 -4.19 -2.35
N GLU A 280 26.83 -4.29 -1.62
CA GLU A 280 27.07 -3.59 -0.37
C GLU A 280 26.81 -2.08 -0.48
N GLY A 281 26.20 -1.52 0.56
CA GLY A 281 25.89 -0.11 0.66
C GLY A 281 24.85 0.09 1.74
N ARG A 282 25.31 0.44 2.96
CA ARG A 282 24.41 0.91 4.00
C ARG A 282 23.68 2.14 3.44
N GLY A 283 22.36 2.12 3.52
CA GLY A 283 21.57 3.33 3.25
C GLY A 283 22.01 4.47 4.18
N PRO A 284 21.59 5.72 3.90
CA PRO A 284 21.79 6.82 4.84
C PRO A 284 21.30 6.44 6.23
N GLU A 285 22.05 6.85 7.24
CA GLU A 285 21.68 6.69 8.65
C GLU A 285 20.32 7.36 8.89
N MET A 286 19.43 6.61 9.52
CA MET A 286 18.05 7.03 9.74
C MET A 286 17.92 7.58 11.16
N ASN A 287 17.39 8.79 11.28
CA ASN A 287 17.14 9.48 12.53
C ASN A 287 15.63 9.50 12.85
N ILE A 288 15.31 9.94 14.07
CA ILE A 288 13.96 10.19 14.54
C ILE A 288 13.69 11.70 14.51
N CYS A 289 12.52 12.10 14.00
CA CYS A 289 12.11 13.49 13.94
C CYS A 289 11.91 14.03 15.35
N VAL A 290 12.61 15.10 15.71
CA VAL A 290 12.50 15.74 17.03
C VAL A 290 11.09 16.27 17.32
N GLU A 291 10.31 16.58 16.28
CA GLU A 291 8.96 17.13 16.39
C GLU A 291 7.87 16.06 16.48
N CYS A 292 8.06 14.91 15.82
CA CYS A 292 6.95 13.98 15.59
C CYS A 292 7.28 12.51 15.73
N GLY A 293 8.53 12.15 16.01
CA GLY A 293 8.95 10.76 16.18
C GLY A 293 9.05 9.96 14.88
N ALA A 294 8.80 10.54 13.71
CA ALA A 294 8.86 9.83 12.44
C ALA A 294 10.31 9.62 11.97
N ALA A 295 10.56 8.49 11.28
CA ALA A 295 11.84 8.20 10.64
C ALA A 295 12.18 9.21 9.53
N LEU A 296 13.41 9.72 9.51
CA LEU A 296 13.91 10.63 8.45
C LEU A 296 15.43 10.56 8.27
N VAL A 297 15.92 11.29 7.27
CA VAL A 297 17.32 11.72 7.14
C VAL A 297 17.40 13.20 7.50
N GLY A 298 18.15 13.58 8.55
CA GLY A 298 18.20 14.94 9.10
C GLY A 298 17.61 15.04 10.51
N SER A 299 17.17 16.24 10.94
CA SER A 299 16.61 16.50 12.28
C SER A 299 15.07 16.68 12.30
N VAL A 300 14.50 17.39 11.32
CA VAL A 300 13.05 17.65 11.21
C VAL A 300 12.52 17.09 9.89
N CYS A 301 11.48 16.27 9.94
CA CYS A 301 10.94 15.62 8.75
C CYS A 301 10.17 16.60 7.86
N GLN A 302 10.10 16.28 6.56
CA GLN A 302 9.40 17.12 5.57
C GLN A 302 7.93 17.37 5.94
N CYS A 303 7.26 16.45 6.64
CA CYS A 303 5.88 16.64 7.09
C CYS A 303 5.76 17.71 8.19
N CYS A 304 6.70 17.74 9.14
CA CYS A 304 6.77 18.78 10.16
C CYS A 304 7.16 20.13 9.58
N GLN A 305 8.06 20.16 8.61
CA GLN A 305 8.39 21.38 7.87
C GLN A 305 7.18 21.92 7.09
N ILE A 306 6.35 21.03 6.50
CA ILE A 306 5.08 21.43 5.87
C ILE A 306 4.12 22.02 6.90
N LYS A 307 4.00 21.40 8.08
CA LYS A 307 3.17 21.91 9.17
C LYS A 307 3.61 23.31 9.61
N GLN A 308 4.91 23.49 9.86
CA GLN A 308 5.51 24.73 10.35
C GLN A 308 5.56 25.86 9.31
N ALA A 309 5.37 25.57 8.01
CA ALA A 309 5.34 26.62 6.99
C ALA A 309 4.14 27.55 7.22
N GLU A 310 4.38 28.85 7.34
CA GLU A 310 3.36 29.88 7.58
C GLU A 310 2.82 30.50 6.29
N ASN A 311 3.59 30.42 5.20
CA ASN A 311 3.26 31.04 3.92
C ASN A 311 3.64 30.18 2.71
N GLU A 312 3.11 30.56 1.54
CA GLU A 312 3.34 29.87 0.26
C GLU A 312 4.83 29.76 -0.08
N ILE A 313 5.62 30.80 0.21
CA ILE A 313 7.06 30.83 -0.12
C ILE A 313 7.81 29.76 0.68
N GLN A 314 7.55 29.66 1.98
CA GLN A 314 8.14 28.62 2.83
C GLN A 314 7.69 27.22 2.39
N LEU A 315 6.40 27.04 2.11
CA LEU A 315 5.86 25.75 1.67
C LEU A 315 6.51 25.28 0.35
N ARG A 316 6.68 26.19 -0.62
CA ARG A 316 7.39 25.90 -1.87
C ARG A 316 8.86 25.54 -1.65
N LYS A 317 9.54 26.17 -0.69
CA LYS A 317 10.94 25.83 -0.35
C LYS A 317 11.06 24.40 0.18
N VAL A 318 10.16 23.99 1.09
CA VAL A 318 10.13 22.64 1.67
C VAL A 318 9.84 21.56 0.62
N LEU A 319 9.02 21.87 -0.38
CA LEU A 319 8.61 20.90 -1.39
C LEU A 319 9.58 20.81 -2.58
N LYS A 320 10.31 21.91 -2.90
CA LYS A 320 11.35 21.92 -3.94
C LYS A 320 12.68 21.31 -3.53
N THR A 321 12.92 21.05 -2.24
CA THR A 321 14.20 20.51 -1.74
C THR A 321 14.52 19.07 -2.21
N LYS A 322 13.67 18.45 -3.05
CA LYS A 322 13.84 17.11 -3.61
C LYS A 322 14.37 17.05 -5.06
N LYS A 323 15.14 18.06 -5.50
CA LYS A 323 16.00 17.93 -6.67
C LYS A 323 17.44 17.62 -6.24
N VAL A 324 17.68 16.42 -5.74
CA VAL A 324 18.99 15.74 -5.76
C VAL A 324 18.72 14.26 -5.98
#